data_AF-A0AAV1M622-F1
#
_entry.id   AF-A0AAV1M622-F1
#
_cell.length_a   1.000
_cell.length_b   1.000
_cell.length_c   1.000
_cell.angle_alpha   90.00
_cell.angle_beta   90.00
_cell.angle_gamma   90.00
#
_symmetry.space_group_name_H-M   'P 1'
#
loop_
_entity.id
_entity.type
_entity.pdbx_description
1 polymer ?
#
loop_
_entity_poly.entity_id
_entity_poly.type
_entity_poly.pdbx_seq_one_letter_code
_entity_poly.pdbx_strand_id
1 'polypeptide(L)'
;MDKPGPSKKRKVKDENRQFQEIWIEKYFFVWSHNKVVCLICKNTVAIAKEYNVKRHYETQHPTFTKFTGELRKQKILSLKRELIGQQAMFTKPIQDSESATEVSYEISRMIAK
;
A
#
# COMPACT_ATOMS: atom_id res chain seq x y z
N MET A 1 32.38 -38.89 -0.73
CA MET A 1 31.00 -38.43 -1.01
C MET A 1 30.81 -37.12 -0.26
N ASP A 2 31.20 -36.02 -0.87
CA ASP A 2 31.22 -34.71 -0.25
C ASP A 2 29.82 -34.07 -0.25
N LYS A 3 29.29 -33.83 0.95
CA LYS A 3 28.05 -33.09 1.19
C LYS A 3 28.18 -31.66 0.64
N PRO A 4 27.20 -31.15 -0.14
CA PRO A 4 27.21 -29.74 -0.51
C PRO A 4 26.92 -28.90 0.75
N GLY A 5 27.86 -28.02 1.08
CA GLY A 5 27.75 -27.06 2.17
C GLY A 5 26.59 -26.07 1.99
N PRO A 6 26.16 -25.40 3.07
CA PRO A 6 24.95 -24.60 3.07
C PRO A 6 25.04 -23.45 2.07
N SER A 7 24.11 -23.43 1.11
CA SER A 7 23.94 -22.35 0.15
C SER A 7 23.82 -21.01 0.87
N LYS A 8 24.89 -20.21 0.80
CA LYS A 8 24.96 -18.85 1.35
C LYS A 8 23.85 -18.03 0.68
N LYS A 9 22.74 -17.81 1.39
CA LYS A 9 21.64 -16.97 0.93
C LYS A 9 22.21 -15.60 0.59
N ARG A 10 22.22 -15.25 -0.71
CA ARG A 10 22.76 -13.97 -1.20
C ARG A 10 22.02 -12.82 -0.50
N LYS A 11 22.71 -12.09 0.38
CA LYS A 11 22.29 -10.78 0.89
C LYS A 11 22.44 -9.78 -0.26
N VAL A 12 21.49 -9.77 -1.19
CA VAL A 12 21.37 -8.69 -2.17
C VAL A 12 20.70 -7.52 -1.45
N LYS A 13 21.58 -6.64 -0.96
CA LYS A 13 21.47 -5.20 -0.74
C LYS A 13 20.06 -4.63 -0.50
N ASP A 14 19.91 -4.05 0.68
CA ASP A 14 18.74 -3.34 1.18
C ASP A 14 18.31 -2.17 0.27
N GLU A 15 19.21 -1.70 -0.60
CA GLU A 15 19.06 -0.54 -1.48
C GLU A 15 17.96 -0.66 -2.54
N ASN A 16 17.55 -1.88 -2.93
CA ASN A 16 16.52 -2.09 -3.96
C ASN A 16 15.12 -2.42 -3.40
N ARG A 17 14.89 -2.21 -2.10
CA ARG A 17 13.59 -2.44 -1.45
C ARG A 17 12.80 -1.16 -1.21
N GLN A 18 13.23 -0.05 -1.81
CA GLN A 18 12.53 1.23 -1.71
C GLN A 18 11.53 1.39 -2.84
N PHE A 19 10.35 1.92 -2.50
CA PHE A 19 9.36 2.28 -3.48
C PHE A 19 9.89 3.38 -4.41
N GLN A 20 9.60 3.27 -5.70
CA GLN A 20 10.00 4.25 -6.70
C GLN A 20 8.77 4.97 -7.24
N GLU A 21 8.77 6.31 -7.25
CA GLU A 21 7.61 7.10 -7.72
C GLU A 21 7.24 6.83 -9.18
N ILE A 22 8.23 6.43 -10.00
CA ILE A 22 7.99 6.01 -11.38
C ILE A 22 7.03 4.81 -11.48
N TRP A 23 6.85 4.02 -10.42
CA TRP A 23 5.89 2.93 -10.38
C TRP A 23 4.43 3.42 -10.32
N ILE A 24 4.20 4.67 -9.87
CA ILE A 24 2.87 5.30 -9.94
C ILE A 24 2.46 5.43 -11.40
N GLU A 25 3.34 6.03 -12.21
CA GLU A 25 3.07 6.27 -13.62
C GLU A 25 3.14 4.98 -14.43
N LYS A 26 4.14 4.12 -14.22
CA LYS A 26 4.30 2.91 -15.02
C LYS A 26 3.31 1.80 -14.68
N TYR A 27 2.95 1.64 -13.41
CA TYR A 27 2.25 0.44 -12.95
C TYR A 27 1.01 0.72 -12.07
N PHE A 28 0.66 2.00 -11.84
CA PHE A 28 -0.44 2.41 -10.95
C PHE A 28 -0.26 1.96 -9.50
N PHE A 29 0.96 2.03 -8.96
CA PHE A 29 1.23 1.72 -7.55
C PHE A 29 1.57 2.95 -6.75
N VAL A 30 1.20 2.98 -5.47
CA VAL A 30 1.54 4.07 -4.53
C VAL A 30 2.12 3.51 -3.24
N TRP A 31 2.90 4.33 -2.54
CA TRP A 31 3.28 4.06 -1.16
C TRP A 31 2.19 4.57 -0.21
N SER A 32 1.61 3.68 0.60
CA SER A 32 0.58 4.03 1.58
C SER A 32 0.69 3.11 2.79
N HIS A 33 0.61 3.67 4.01
CA HIS A 33 0.74 2.94 5.29
C HIS A 33 1.92 1.96 5.31
N ASN A 34 3.09 2.42 4.86
CA ASN A 34 4.32 1.63 4.81
C ASN A 34 4.26 0.39 3.89
N LYS A 35 3.32 0.38 2.93
CA LYS A 35 3.09 -0.72 1.99
C LYS A 35 3.00 -0.18 0.56
N VAL A 36 3.33 -1.03 -0.40
CA VAL A 36 3.15 -0.76 -1.84
C VAL A 36 1.75 -1.22 -2.23
N VAL A 37 0.88 -0.30 -2.62
CA VAL A 37 -0.55 -0.54 -2.86
C VAL A 37 -0.88 -0.32 -4.34
N CYS A 38 -1.58 -1.27 -4.96
CA CYS A 38 -2.11 -1.11 -6.31
C CYS A 38 -3.32 -0.17 -6.30
N LEU A 39 -3.29 0.89 -7.09
CA LEU A 39 -4.41 1.84 -7.19
C LEU A 39 -5.66 1.22 -7.86
N ILE A 40 -5.49 0.18 -8.67
CA ILE A 40 -6.56 -0.44 -9.47
C ILE A 40 -7.38 -1.41 -8.62
N CYS A 41 -6.73 -2.41 -8.00
CA CYS A 41 -7.40 -3.45 -7.21
C CYS A 41 -7.23 -3.30 -5.69
N LYS A 42 -6.51 -2.28 -5.22
CA LYS A 42 -6.22 -2.01 -3.79
C LYS A 42 -5.40 -3.10 -3.08
N ASN A 43 -4.92 -4.11 -3.81
CA ASN A 43 -4.03 -5.14 -3.26
C ASN A 43 -2.66 -4.57 -2.91
N THR A 44 -2.03 -5.15 -1.88
CA THR A 44 -0.69 -4.75 -1.44
C THR A 44 0.38 -5.74 -1.88
N VAL A 45 1.57 -5.22 -2.15
CA VAL A 45 2.75 -6.03 -2.46
C VAL A 45 3.68 -6.01 -1.26
N ALA A 46 3.94 -7.19 -0.69
CA ALA A 46 4.74 -7.34 0.53
C ALA A 46 6.22 -6.94 0.34
N ILE A 47 6.76 -7.08 -0.87
CA ILE A 47 8.15 -6.77 -1.19
C ILE A 47 8.20 -5.74 -2.31
N ALA A 48 8.61 -4.52 -1.97
CA ALA A 48 8.80 -3.40 -2.88
C ALA A 48 9.97 -3.67 -3.86
N LYS A 49 9.67 -4.44 -4.91
CA LYS A 49 10.57 -4.71 -6.04
C LYS A 49 9.81 -4.46 -7.33
N GLU A 50 10.47 -3.85 -8.30
CA GLU A 50 9.87 -3.58 -9.60
C GLU A 50 9.31 -4.85 -10.25
N TYR A 51 10.02 -5.97 -10.19
CA TYR A 51 9.54 -7.25 -10.71
C TYR A 51 8.15 -7.64 -10.16
N ASN A 52 7.93 -7.49 -8.85
CA ASN A 52 6.65 -7.86 -8.23
C ASN A 52 5.53 -6.92 -8.67
N VAL A 53 5.81 -5.62 -8.70
CA VAL A 53 4.89 -4.56 -9.11
C VAL A 53 4.51 -4.70 -10.58
N LYS A 54 5.51 -4.88 -11.45
CA LYS A 54 5.34 -5.08 -12.89
C LYS A 54 4.55 -6.35 -13.18
N ARG A 55 4.95 -7.50 -12.61
CA ARG A 55 4.24 -8.78 -12.80
C ARG A 55 2.79 -8.68 -12.36
N HIS A 56 2.52 -8.04 -11.22
CA HIS A 56 1.15 -7.81 -10.76
C HIS A 56 0.36 -7.00 -11.79
N TYR A 57 0.89 -5.87 -12.24
CA TYR A 57 0.23 -5.00 -13.22
C TYR A 57 -0.06 -5.73 -14.55
N GLU A 58 0.93 -6.42 -15.11
CA GLU A 58 0.79 -7.11 -16.41
C GLU A 58 -0.19 -8.29 -16.35
N THR A 59 -0.21 -9.04 -15.25
CA THR A 59 -1.07 -10.24 -15.12
C THR A 59 -2.48 -9.92 -14.66
N GLN A 60 -2.66 -8.97 -13.74
CA GLN A 60 -3.97 -8.65 -13.16
C GLN A 60 -4.68 -7.53 -13.91
N HIS A 61 -3.92 -6.62 -14.54
CA HIS A 61 -4.45 -5.41 -15.17
C HIS A 61 -3.97 -5.21 -16.61
N PRO A 62 -4.01 -6.24 -17.48
CA PRO A 62 -3.54 -6.12 -18.87
C PRO A 62 -4.30 -5.03 -19.64
N THR A 63 -5.59 -4.83 -19.33
CA THR A 63 -6.43 -3.82 -19.97
C THR A 63 -6.01 -2.39 -19.65
N PHE A 64 -5.24 -2.14 -18.59
CA PHE A 64 -4.78 -0.80 -18.23
C PHE A 64 -3.53 -0.37 -19.00
N THR A 65 -2.87 -1.29 -19.71
CA THR A 65 -1.75 -0.98 -20.62
C THR A 65 -2.17 -0.09 -21.79
N LYS A 66 -3.45 -0.11 -22.16
CA LYS A 66 -4.01 0.73 -23.24
C LYS A 66 -4.08 2.21 -22.90
N PHE A 67 -4.04 2.57 -21.61
CA PHE A 67 -4.07 3.97 -21.19
C PHE A 67 -2.66 4.55 -21.31
N THR A 68 -2.52 5.57 -22.17
CA THR A 68 -1.27 6.30 -22.43
C THR A 68 -1.48 7.80 -22.28
N GLY A 69 -0.37 8.55 -22.14
CA GLY A 69 -0.38 10.01 -22.08
C GLY A 69 -1.29 10.60 -21.00
N GLU A 70 -2.14 11.55 -21.39
CA GLU A 70 -2.98 12.31 -20.47
C GLU A 70 -4.10 11.46 -19.84
N LEU A 71 -4.71 10.57 -20.61
CA LEU A 71 -5.75 9.67 -20.10
C LEU A 71 -5.24 8.82 -18.93
N ARG A 72 -3.96 8.40 -19.02
CA ARG A 72 -3.31 7.65 -17.95
C ARG A 72 -3.14 8.49 -16.68
N LYS A 73 -2.67 9.73 -16.82
CA LYS A 73 -2.50 10.67 -15.69
C LYS A 73 -3.84 10.97 -15.01
N GLN A 74 -4.87 11.25 -15.79
CA GLN A 74 -6.23 11.45 -15.28
C GLN A 74 -6.73 10.24 -14.50
N LYS A 75 -6.48 9.03 -15.00
CA LYS A 75 -6.87 7.80 -14.31
C LYS A 75 -6.11 7.61 -13.00
N ILE A 76 -4.81 7.89 -12.96
CA ILE A 76 -4.01 7.87 -11.73
C ILE A 76 -4.59 8.83 -10.69
N LEU A 77 -4.87 10.08 -11.08
CA LEU A 77 -5.43 11.09 -10.18
C LEU A 77 -6.79 10.68 -9.62
N SER A 78 -7.68 10.16 -10.48
CA SER A 78 -8.99 9.65 -10.08
C SER A 78 -8.86 8.51 -9.06
N LEU A 79 -8.02 7.52 -9.33
CA LEU A 79 -7.82 6.37 -8.44
C LEU A 79 -7.14 6.74 -7.11
N LYS A 80 -6.24 7.74 -7.11
CA LYS A 80 -5.64 8.28 -5.88
C LYS A 80 -6.70 8.95 -4.99
N ARG A 81 -7.57 9.79 -5.57
CA ARG A 81 -8.66 10.43 -4.81
C ARG A 81 -9.61 9.40 -4.22
N GLU A 82 -9.97 8.39 -5.00
CA GLU A 82 -10.81 7.29 -4.52
C GLU A 82 -10.16 6.53 -3.36
N LEU A 83 -8.86 6.23 -3.45
CA LEU A 83 -8.12 5.57 -2.36
C LEU A 83 -8.14 6.40 -1.07
N ILE A 84 -7.88 7.70 -1.17
CA ILE A 84 -7.91 8.62 -0.01
C ILE A 84 -9.32 8.68 0.58
N GLY A 85 -10.33 8.79 -0.27
CA GLY A 85 -11.73 8.78 0.14
C GLY A 85 -12.09 7.51 0.92
N GLN A 86 -11.70 6.34 0.41
CA GLN A 86 -11.90 5.07 1.11
C GLN A 86 -11.19 5.04 2.47
N GLN A 87 -9.93 5.47 2.53
CA GLN A 87 -9.16 5.49 3.78
C GLN A 87 -9.79 6.40 4.84
N ALA A 88 -10.27 7.58 4.44
CA ALA A 88 -10.94 8.52 5.35
C ALA A 88 -12.25 7.95 5.93
N MET A 89 -12.94 7.07 5.22
CA MET A 89 -14.14 6.42 5.75
C MET A 89 -13.82 5.39 6.86
N PHE A 90 -12.63 4.79 6.85
CA PHE A 90 -12.23 3.82 7.88
C PHE A 90 -11.61 4.49 9.11
N THR A 91 -11.01 5.68 8.98
CA THR A 91 -10.43 6.38 10.13
C THR A 91 -11.49 7.09 10.98
N LYS A 92 -12.58 7.58 10.39
CA LYS A 92 -13.66 8.26 11.12
C LYS A 92 -14.26 7.42 12.26
N PRO A 93 -14.70 6.16 12.03
CA PRO A 93 -15.26 5.33 13.10
C PRO A 93 -14.25 5.00 14.21
N ILE A 94 -12.97 4.88 13.87
CA ILE A 94 -11.90 4.58 14.84
C ILE A 94 -11.72 5.76 15.79
N GLN A 95 -11.63 6.99 15.26
CA GLN A 95 -11.47 8.21 16.07
C GLN A 95 -12.68 8.46 16.99
N ASP A 96 -13.90 8.23 16.49
CA ASP A 96 -15.11 8.38 17.30
C ASP A 96 -15.13 7.38 18.47
N SER A 97 -14.70 6.14 18.22
CA SER A 97 -14.63 5.10 19.26
C SER A 97 -13.58 5.40 20.33
N GLU A 98 -12.39 5.85 19.95
CA GLU A 98 -11.32 6.24 20.88
C GLU A 98 -11.77 7.41 21.77
N SER A 99 -12.38 8.43 21.16
CA SER A 99 -12.91 9.61 21.87
C SER A 99 -14.01 9.21 22.87
N ALA A 100 -14.92 8.31 22.46
CA ALA A 100 -15.98 7.81 23.34
C ALA A 100 -15.43 7.00 24.53
N THR A 101 -14.39 6.19 24.31
CA THR A 101 -13.74 5.43 25.39
C THR A 101 -13.03 6.32 26.40
N GLU A 102 -12.36 7.38 25.93
CA GLU A 102 -11.67 8.34 26.80
C GLU A 102 -12.67 9.09 27.71
N VAL A 103 -13.75 9.60 27.13
CA VAL A 103 -14.81 10.29 27.90
C VAL A 103 -15.47 9.35 28.91
N SER A 104 -15.76 8.11 28.52
CA SER A 104 -16.36 7.11 29.43
C SER A 104 -15.44 6.77 30.60
N TYR A 105 -14.12 6.69 30.35
CA TYR A 105 -13.11 6.48 31.38
C TYR A 105 -13.04 7.67 32.35
N GLU A 106 -13.07 8.90 31.85
CA GLU A 106 -13.02 10.10 32.68
C GLU A 106 -14.28 10.26 33.56
N ILE A 107 -15.46 9.99 33.00
CA ILE A 107 -16.72 9.98 33.76
C ILE A 107 -16.67 8.91 34.86
N SER A 108 -16.24 7.70 34.52
CA SER A 108 -16.14 6.59 35.50
C SER A 108 -15.18 6.94 36.65
N ARG A 109 -14.05 7.58 36.33
CA ARG A 109 -13.08 8.06 37.31
C ARG A 109 -13.65 9.17 38.22
N MET A 110 -14.55 10.00 37.69
CA MET A 110 -15.21 11.05 38.47
C MET A 110 -16.26 10.49 39.43
N ILE A 111 -16.99 9.44 39.02
CA ILE A 111 -18.05 8.80 39.84
C ILE A 111 -17.45 7.90 40.94
N ALA A 112 -16.24 7.35 40.74
CA ALA A 112 -15.58 6.45 41.70
C ALA A 112 -14.88 7.16 42.88
N LYS A 113 -15.15 8.46 43.11
CA LYS A 113 -14.55 9.28 44.19
C LYS A 113 -15.62 9.78 45.14
#